data_AF-A0A931L9H2-F1
#
_entry.id   AF-A0A931L9H2-F1
#
_cell.length_a   1.000
_cell.length_b   1.000
_cell.length_c   1.000
_cell.angle_alpha   90.00
_cell.angle_beta   90.00
_cell.angle_gamma   90.00
#
_symmetry.space_group_name_H-M   'P 1'
#
loop_
_entity.id
_entity.type
_entity.pdbx_description
1 polymer ?
#
loop_
_entity_poly.entity_id
_entity_poly.type
_entity_poly.pdbx_seq_one_letter_code
_entity_poly.pdbx_strand_id
1 'polypeptide(L)'
;MRHSVPIAPQFYVTAPQPCPYLDGRMERKLFTALQGDDADRLNDTLSKQGFRRSQNVLYRPACAECSACLSARIDVNRFAPSRSQARVMKRNAWLDRRATSPWATEEQYRLFRGYLDSRHASGGMADMDLFEFAAMVEETPVRTRLIEYSDPRADRGAERGLYAVCLTDILDDGLSMVYSFFDPDLERASLGTYIILDHIAIARELELPYVYLGYWVPGSQKMDYKSKFAGVEVYHRGRWAPIGDTASYHSATHPLSVDPIAEQVARIRLPDGGTGSASGGG
;
A
#
# COMPACT_ATOMS: atom_id res chain seq x y z
N MET A 1 10.60 -32.65 -16.36
CA MET A 1 10.56 -31.49 -15.45
C MET A 1 11.77 -30.61 -15.75
N ARG A 2 11.56 -29.40 -16.29
CA ARG A 2 12.64 -28.40 -16.34
C ARG A 2 12.63 -27.67 -15.01
N HIS A 3 13.55 -28.03 -14.12
CA HIS A 3 13.81 -27.22 -12.93
C HIS A 3 14.54 -25.96 -13.42
N SER A 4 13.80 -24.87 -13.63
CA SER A 4 14.42 -23.55 -13.70
C SER A 4 14.98 -23.24 -12.32
N VAL A 5 16.29 -23.05 -12.23
CA VAL A 5 16.94 -22.54 -11.02
C VAL A 5 16.24 -21.22 -10.63
N PRO A 6 15.88 -20.99 -9.36
CA PRO A 6 15.29 -19.72 -8.96
C PRO A 6 16.29 -18.61 -9.30
N ILE A 7 15.91 -17.72 -10.23
CA ILE A 7 16.72 -16.55 -10.54
C ILE A 7 16.57 -15.63 -9.33
N ALA A 8 17.68 -15.40 -8.61
CA ALA A 8 17.69 -14.45 -7.51
C ALA A 8 17.14 -13.08 -8.00
N PRO A 9 16.22 -12.44 -7.26
CA PRO A 9 15.64 -11.17 -7.67
C PRO A 9 16.72 -10.12 -7.97
N GLN A 10 16.65 -9.52 -9.15
CA GLN A 10 17.53 -8.43 -9.52
C GLN A 10 16.94 -7.11 -9.03
N PHE A 11 17.79 -6.25 -8.48
CA PHE A 11 17.39 -4.93 -8.00
C PHE A 11 17.93 -3.84 -8.92
N TYR A 12 17.07 -2.89 -9.26
CA TYR A 12 17.38 -1.75 -10.12
C TYR A 12 17.06 -0.45 -9.40
N VAL A 13 17.68 0.65 -9.81
CA VAL A 13 17.37 1.98 -9.29
C VAL A 13 16.94 2.88 -10.44
N THR A 14 15.83 3.58 -10.26
CA THR A 14 15.33 4.54 -11.25
C THR A 14 16.27 5.74 -11.39
N ALA A 15 16.18 6.41 -12.55
CA ALA A 15 16.71 7.77 -12.69
C ALA A 15 16.02 8.72 -11.70
N PRO A 16 16.69 9.80 -11.26
CA PRO A 16 16.07 10.83 -10.42
C PRO A 16 14.89 11.50 -11.14
N GLN A 17 13.78 11.69 -10.43
CA GLN A 17 12.59 12.41 -10.89
C GLN A 17 12.10 13.38 -9.81
N PRO A 18 11.28 14.41 -10.11
CA PRO A 18 10.71 15.29 -9.08
C PRO A 18 9.94 14.49 -8.02
N CYS A 19 10.17 14.81 -6.74
CA CYS A 19 9.49 14.12 -5.64
C CYS A 19 8.01 14.51 -5.60
N PRO A 20 7.07 13.55 -5.55
CA PRO A 20 5.64 13.83 -5.54
C PRO A 20 5.13 14.29 -4.16
N TYR A 21 5.96 14.21 -3.12
CA TYR A 21 5.56 14.46 -1.73
C TYR A 21 6.12 15.75 -1.14
N LEU A 22 7.33 16.15 -1.56
CA LEU A 22 8.09 17.26 -0.99
C LEU A 22 8.65 18.13 -2.13
N ASP A 23 8.21 19.39 -2.18
CA ASP A 23 8.60 20.31 -3.23
C ASP A 23 10.12 20.57 -3.25
N GLY A 24 10.68 20.71 -4.44
CA GLY A 24 12.12 20.97 -4.63
C GLY A 24 13.02 19.78 -4.27
N ARG A 25 12.47 18.58 -4.06
CA ARG A 25 13.23 17.35 -3.83
C ARG A 25 13.19 16.43 -5.07
N MET A 26 14.17 15.53 -5.15
CA MET A 26 14.21 14.47 -6.16
C MET A 26 13.97 13.11 -5.51
N GLU A 27 13.20 12.25 -6.18
CA GLU A 27 13.00 10.86 -5.81
C GLU A 27 13.76 9.88 -6.70
N ARG A 28 14.15 8.75 -6.11
CA ARG A 28 14.60 7.55 -6.79
C ARG A 28 13.96 6.34 -6.11
N LYS A 29 13.74 5.26 -6.84
CA LYS A 29 13.17 4.02 -6.31
C LYS A 29 14.14 2.87 -6.55
N LEU A 30 14.39 2.09 -5.51
CA LEU A 30 14.96 0.75 -5.63
C LEU A 30 13.80 -0.21 -5.90
N PHE A 31 13.85 -0.98 -6.97
CA PHE A 31 12.76 -1.88 -7.33
C PHE A 31 13.27 -3.24 -7.84
N THR A 32 12.39 -4.23 -7.74
CA THR A 32 12.59 -5.58 -8.30
C THR A 32 11.28 -6.08 -8.91
N ALA A 33 11.39 -6.98 -9.87
CA ALA A 33 10.23 -7.61 -10.48
C ALA A 33 9.57 -8.58 -9.50
N LEU A 34 8.25 -8.68 -9.57
CA LEU A 34 7.42 -9.59 -8.82
C LEU A 34 6.75 -10.55 -9.80
N GLN A 35 7.32 -11.73 -9.97
CA GLN A 35 6.91 -12.69 -11.00
C GLN A 35 7.21 -14.13 -10.54
N GLY A 36 6.51 -15.09 -11.15
CA GLY A 36 6.73 -16.52 -10.94
C GLY A 36 6.12 -17.05 -9.64
N ASP A 37 6.38 -18.33 -9.37
CA ASP A 37 5.71 -19.08 -8.31
C ASP A 37 6.06 -18.60 -6.88
N ASP A 38 7.19 -17.91 -6.71
CA ASP A 38 7.61 -17.36 -5.41
C ASP A 38 7.13 -15.91 -5.17
N ALA A 39 6.25 -15.36 -6.02
CA ALA A 39 5.82 -13.97 -5.94
C ALA A 39 5.18 -13.61 -4.59
N ASP A 40 4.29 -14.44 -4.05
CA ASP A 40 3.67 -14.20 -2.73
C ASP A 40 4.74 -14.13 -1.62
N ARG A 41 5.65 -15.11 -1.58
CA ARG A 41 6.73 -15.17 -0.58
C ARG A 41 7.66 -13.96 -0.67
N LEU A 42 7.99 -13.53 -1.88
CA LEU A 42 8.81 -12.34 -2.11
C LEU A 42 8.08 -11.06 -1.67
N ASN A 43 6.78 -10.95 -1.96
CA ASN A 43 5.95 -9.83 -1.52
C ASN A 43 5.87 -9.74 0.00
N ASP A 44 5.60 -10.84 0.69
CA ASP A 44 5.57 -10.91 2.16
C ASP A 44 6.93 -10.50 2.74
N THR A 45 8.01 -11.08 2.22
CA THR A 45 9.37 -10.85 2.73
C THR A 45 9.82 -9.40 2.55
N LEU A 46 9.57 -8.79 1.38
CA LEU A 46 9.99 -7.43 1.10
C LEU A 46 9.05 -6.37 1.71
N SER A 47 7.74 -6.65 1.81
CA SER A 47 6.79 -5.74 2.48
C SER A 47 7.15 -5.53 3.96
N LYS A 48 7.58 -6.60 4.65
CA LYS A 48 8.16 -6.54 6.01
C LYS A 48 9.46 -5.74 6.09
N GLN A 49 10.11 -5.47 4.96
CA GLN A 49 11.35 -4.68 4.85
C GLN A 49 11.11 -3.30 4.23
N GLY A 50 9.86 -2.83 4.25
CA GLY A 50 9.46 -1.49 3.85
C GLY A 50 9.29 -1.30 2.35
N PHE A 51 9.26 -2.37 1.56
CA PHE A 51 8.84 -2.30 0.16
C PHE A 51 7.31 -2.17 0.05
N ARG A 52 6.86 -1.66 -1.09
CA ARG A 52 5.46 -1.67 -1.51
C ARG A 52 5.35 -2.25 -2.90
N ARG A 53 4.19 -2.86 -3.18
CA ARG A 53 3.86 -3.35 -4.52
C ARG A 53 3.24 -2.24 -5.37
N SER A 54 3.50 -2.31 -6.67
CA SER A 54 2.74 -1.65 -7.73
C SER A 54 2.72 -2.60 -8.92
N GLN A 55 1.55 -3.09 -9.34
CA GLN A 55 1.44 -4.11 -10.40
C GLN A 55 2.42 -5.28 -10.15
N ASN A 56 3.28 -5.57 -11.12
CA ASN A 56 4.27 -6.65 -11.11
C ASN A 56 5.65 -6.22 -10.58
N VAL A 57 5.74 -5.15 -9.78
CA VAL A 57 7.01 -4.71 -9.16
C VAL A 57 6.86 -4.43 -7.68
N LEU A 58 7.95 -4.66 -6.93
CA LEU A 58 8.12 -4.19 -5.56
C LEU A 58 9.14 -3.07 -5.55
N TYR A 59 8.84 -2.00 -4.83
CA TYR A 59 9.72 -0.84 -4.75
C TYR A 59 9.80 -0.26 -3.35
N ARG A 60 10.94 0.39 -3.05
CA ARG A 60 11.08 1.33 -1.94
C ARG A 60 11.84 2.58 -2.36
N PRO A 61 11.58 3.75 -1.74
CA PRO A 61 12.37 4.95 -1.93
C PRO A 61 13.85 4.70 -1.64
N ALA A 62 14.71 5.24 -2.50
CA ALA A 62 16.17 5.15 -2.41
C ALA A 62 16.82 6.45 -2.89
N CYS A 63 16.28 7.58 -2.43
CA CYS A 63 16.75 8.92 -2.79
C CYS A 63 18.19 9.13 -2.32
N ALA A 64 18.99 9.90 -3.07
CA ALA A 64 20.42 10.05 -2.77
C ALA A 64 20.70 10.82 -1.46
N GLU A 65 19.82 11.76 -1.10
CA GLU A 65 20.07 12.71 -0.01
C GLU A 65 18.91 12.78 1.00
N CYS A 66 17.91 11.90 0.88
CA CYS A 66 16.66 11.96 1.63
C CYS A 66 16.19 10.57 2.07
N SER A 67 15.79 10.45 3.35
CA SER A 67 15.20 9.24 3.93
C SER A 67 13.81 9.51 4.56
N ALA A 68 13.11 10.54 4.09
CA ALA A 68 11.83 10.98 4.65
C ALA A 68 10.68 9.99 4.40
N CYS A 69 10.71 9.23 3.30
CA CYS A 69 9.63 8.29 2.99
C CYS A 69 9.75 7.02 3.84
N LEU A 70 8.90 6.88 4.86
CA LEU A 70 8.92 5.76 5.79
C LEU A 70 7.71 4.86 5.52
N SER A 71 7.94 3.57 5.28
CA SER A 71 6.82 2.63 5.16
C SER A 71 6.07 2.57 6.50
N ALA A 72 4.75 2.62 6.46
CA ALA A 72 3.89 2.73 7.64
C ALA A 72 2.85 1.62 7.64
N ARG A 73 2.61 1.07 8.83
CA ARG A 73 1.56 0.07 9.09
C ARG A 73 0.89 0.36 10.42
N ILE A 74 -0.32 -0.13 10.62
CA ILE A 74 -1.02 -0.10 11.89
C ILE A 74 -0.88 -1.47 12.55
N ASP A 75 -0.39 -1.51 13.79
CA ASP A 75 -0.55 -2.66 14.69
C ASP A 75 -2.01 -2.72 15.14
N VAL A 76 -2.72 -3.73 14.64
CA VAL A 76 -4.15 -3.94 14.83
C VAL A 76 -4.50 -4.23 16.29
N ASN A 77 -3.60 -4.88 17.03
CA ASN A 77 -3.77 -5.20 18.45
C ASN A 77 -3.61 -3.96 19.34
N ARG A 78 -2.83 -2.97 18.89
CA ARG A 78 -2.65 -1.69 19.58
C ARG A 78 -3.59 -0.58 19.10
N PHE A 79 -4.40 -0.85 18.08
CA PHE A 79 -5.32 0.13 17.54
C PHE A 79 -6.55 0.34 18.44
N ALA A 80 -6.77 1.58 18.85
CA ALA A 80 -8.02 2.03 19.45
C ALA A 80 -8.55 3.25 18.68
N PRO A 81 -9.82 3.25 18.24
CA PRO A 81 -10.38 4.38 17.51
C PRO A 81 -10.54 5.59 18.42
N SER A 82 -10.16 6.77 17.93
CA SER A 82 -10.48 8.03 18.59
C SER A 82 -11.98 8.33 18.54
N ARG A 83 -12.46 9.29 19.34
CA ARG A 83 -13.87 9.73 19.31
C ARG A 83 -14.33 10.17 17.93
N SER A 84 -13.46 10.79 17.12
CA SER A 84 -13.80 11.20 15.76
C SER A 84 -13.88 9.99 14.82
N GLN A 85 -12.93 9.06 14.91
CA GLN A 85 -12.93 7.81 14.14
C GLN A 85 -14.16 6.94 14.46
N ALA A 86 -14.54 6.80 15.73
CA ALA A 86 -15.76 6.10 16.12
C ALA A 86 -17.04 6.73 15.51
N ARG A 87 -17.10 8.06 15.43
CA ARG A 87 -18.20 8.77 14.73
C ARG A 87 -18.19 8.50 13.22
N VAL A 88 -17.01 8.43 12.61
CA VAL A 88 -16.86 8.10 11.18
C VAL A 88 -17.39 6.69 10.91
N MET A 89 -17.05 5.68 11.73
CA MET A 89 -17.61 4.33 11.58
C MET A 89 -19.14 4.34 11.67
N LYS A 90 -19.71 4.99 12.69
CA LYS A 90 -21.17 5.06 12.84
C LYS A 90 -21.85 5.77 11.67
N ARG A 91 -21.27 6.84 11.15
CA ARG A 91 -21.82 7.62 10.03
C ARG A 91 -21.92 6.81 8.74
N ASN A 92 -21.00 5.87 8.55
CA ASN A 92 -20.88 5.09 7.32
C ASN A 92 -21.46 3.68 7.44
N ALA A 93 -22.18 3.37 8.53
CA ALA A 93 -22.80 2.06 8.76
C ALA A 93 -23.91 1.69 7.75
N TRP A 94 -24.25 2.58 6.82
CA TRP A 94 -25.15 2.31 5.70
C TRP A 94 -24.43 1.65 4.51
N LEU A 95 -23.10 1.70 4.46
CA LEU A 95 -22.30 1.04 3.42
C LEU A 95 -22.22 -0.47 3.67
N ASP A 96 -22.48 -1.24 2.63
CA ASP A 96 -22.22 -2.68 2.55
C ASP A 96 -20.83 -2.91 1.97
N ARG A 97 -20.03 -3.73 2.67
CA ARG A 97 -18.68 -4.12 2.27
C ARG A 97 -18.72 -5.45 1.53
N ARG A 98 -18.03 -5.54 0.39
CA ARG A 98 -17.85 -6.80 -0.35
C ARG A 98 -16.40 -6.98 -0.78
N ALA A 99 -15.86 -8.18 -0.53
CA ALA A 99 -14.58 -8.59 -1.07
C ALA A 99 -14.81 -9.32 -2.41
N THR A 100 -14.21 -8.83 -3.48
CA THR A 100 -14.34 -9.38 -4.83
C THR A 100 -12.97 -9.71 -5.42
N SER A 101 -12.98 -10.51 -6.48
CA SER A 101 -11.78 -10.75 -7.29
C SER A 101 -11.30 -9.44 -7.92
N PRO A 102 -9.99 -9.26 -8.15
CA PRO A 102 -9.44 -8.07 -8.79
C PRO A 102 -9.76 -8.08 -10.29
N TRP A 103 -11.01 -7.79 -10.62
CA TRP A 103 -11.53 -7.63 -11.97
C TRP A 103 -12.04 -6.21 -12.13
N ALA A 104 -11.50 -5.50 -13.12
CA ALA A 104 -11.86 -4.11 -13.33
C ALA A 104 -13.27 -3.99 -13.90
N THR A 105 -14.05 -3.05 -13.37
CA THR A 105 -15.38 -2.73 -13.90
C THR A 105 -15.47 -1.27 -14.33
N GLU A 106 -16.40 -0.99 -15.25
CA GLU A 106 -16.65 0.39 -15.69
C GLU A 106 -17.14 1.28 -14.54
N GLU A 107 -17.93 0.73 -13.61
CA GLU A 107 -18.39 1.44 -12.41
C GLU A 107 -17.22 1.85 -11.51
N GLN A 108 -16.27 0.94 -11.28
CA GLN A 108 -15.05 1.25 -10.53
C GLN A 108 -14.21 2.31 -11.25
N TYR A 109 -14.05 2.20 -12.58
CA TYR A 109 -13.29 3.17 -13.36
C TYR A 109 -13.91 4.57 -13.32
N ARG A 110 -15.24 4.67 -13.40
CA ARG A 110 -15.96 5.96 -13.28
C ARG A 110 -15.71 6.62 -11.92
N LEU A 111 -15.80 5.85 -10.83
CA LEU A 111 -15.49 6.33 -9.49
C LEU A 111 -14.01 6.75 -9.37
N PHE A 112 -13.09 5.98 -9.95
CA PHE A 112 -11.67 6.28 -9.99
C PHE A 112 -11.38 7.60 -10.72
N ARG A 113 -11.99 7.83 -11.89
CA ARG A 113 -11.88 9.10 -12.64
C ARG A 113 -12.37 10.28 -11.81
N GLY A 114 -13.56 10.20 -11.22
CA GLY A 114 -14.09 11.25 -10.35
C GLY A 114 -13.18 11.56 -9.16
N TYR A 115 -12.60 10.52 -8.54
CA TYR A 115 -11.63 10.68 -7.46
C TYR A 115 -10.34 11.39 -7.92
N LEU A 116 -9.78 11.00 -9.07
CA LEU A 116 -8.57 11.60 -9.61
C LEU A 116 -8.76 13.07 -10.00
N ASP A 117 -9.86 13.40 -10.68
CA ASP A 117 -10.15 14.76 -11.12
C ASP A 117 -10.28 15.72 -9.91
N SER A 118 -10.79 15.22 -8.77
CA SER A 118 -10.91 15.99 -7.52
C SER A 118 -9.59 16.11 -6.74
N ARG A 119 -8.85 15.00 -6.56
CA ARG A 119 -7.72 14.92 -5.61
C ARG A 119 -6.34 14.94 -6.26
N HIS A 120 -6.26 14.65 -7.55
CA HIS A 120 -5.02 14.37 -8.28
C HIS A 120 -4.99 14.97 -9.69
N ALA A 121 -5.65 16.11 -9.92
CA ALA A 121 -5.73 16.78 -11.23
C ALA A 121 -4.37 17.06 -11.92
N SER A 122 -3.25 17.04 -11.19
CA SER A 122 -1.89 17.27 -11.72
C SER A 122 -0.91 16.12 -11.41
N GLY A 123 -1.39 14.95 -11.02
CA GLY A 123 -0.55 13.78 -10.68
C GLY A 123 -0.33 12.87 -11.89
N GLY A 124 0.73 12.06 -11.89
CA GLY A 124 1.07 11.15 -13.00
C GLY A 124 0.05 10.04 -13.32
N MET A 125 -1.08 9.98 -12.61
CA MET A 125 -2.21 9.09 -12.91
C MET A 125 -3.43 9.84 -13.47
N ALA A 126 -3.38 11.18 -13.57
CA ALA A 126 -4.52 12.01 -13.96
C ALA A 126 -5.05 11.67 -15.36
N ASP A 127 -4.17 11.20 -16.24
CA ASP A 127 -4.49 10.87 -17.64
C ASP A 127 -4.67 9.36 -17.86
N MET A 128 -4.78 8.57 -16.78
CA MET A 128 -4.91 7.12 -16.88
C MET A 128 -6.22 6.73 -17.57
N ASP A 129 -6.12 5.88 -18.59
CA ASP A 129 -7.28 5.34 -19.32
C ASP A 129 -7.86 4.07 -18.67
N LEU A 130 -8.92 3.52 -19.26
CA LEU A 130 -9.58 2.32 -18.75
C LEU A 130 -8.69 1.08 -18.84
N PHE A 131 -7.85 0.96 -19.87
CA PHE A 131 -6.95 -0.19 -20.03
C PHE A 131 -5.82 -0.15 -19.02
N GLU A 132 -5.25 1.02 -18.76
CA GLU A 132 -4.24 1.22 -17.72
C GLU A 132 -4.81 1.00 -16.32
N PHE A 133 -6.05 1.45 -16.07
CA PHE A 133 -6.78 1.13 -14.85
C PHE A 133 -6.99 -0.38 -14.70
N ALA A 134 -7.45 -1.06 -15.75
CA ALA A 134 -7.63 -2.50 -15.74
C ALA A 134 -6.31 -3.22 -15.46
N ALA A 135 -5.22 -2.82 -16.09
CA ALA A 135 -3.89 -3.37 -15.82
C ALA A 135 -3.46 -3.15 -14.36
N MET A 136 -3.70 -1.97 -13.78
CA MET A 136 -3.41 -1.70 -12.37
C MET A 136 -4.17 -2.66 -11.42
N VAL A 137 -5.43 -2.97 -11.74
CA VAL A 137 -6.30 -3.81 -10.92
C VAL A 137 -5.99 -5.30 -11.12
N GLU A 138 -5.92 -5.74 -12.38
CA GLU A 138 -5.93 -7.15 -12.77
C GLU A 138 -4.54 -7.79 -12.82
N GLU A 139 -3.48 -7.01 -13.09
CA GLU A 139 -2.11 -7.52 -13.12
C GLU A 139 -1.53 -7.68 -11.70
N THR A 140 -1.93 -8.78 -11.06
CA THR A 140 -1.48 -9.13 -9.72
C THR A 140 -0.89 -10.54 -9.68
N PRO A 141 0.42 -10.68 -9.43
CA PRO A 141 1.09 -11.97 -9.28
C PRO A 141 0.95 -12.55 -7.86
N VAL A 142 0.21 -11.86 -7.00
CA VAL A 142 0.01 -12.19 -5.58
C VAL A 142 -1.46 -12.23 -5.21
N ARG A 143 -1.74 -12.76 -4.02
CA ARG A 143 -3.10 -12.82 -3.48
C ARG A 143 -3.69 -11.43 -3.21
N THR A 144 -4.50 -10.97 -4.15
CA THR A 144 -5.14 -9.64 -4.12
C THR A 144 -6.66 -9.75 -4.12
N ARG A 145 -7.32 -8.79 -3.48
CA ARG A 145 -8.78 -8.59 -3.49
C ARG A 145 -9.12 -7.12 -3.71
N LEU A 146 -10.28 -6.88 -4.30
CA LEU A 146 -10.93 -5.58 -4.23
C LEU A 146 -11.89 -5.59 -3.04
N ILE A 147 -11.83 -4.56 -2.21
CA ILE A 147 -12.81 -4.32 -1.16
C ILE A 147 -13.69 -3.16 -1.62
N GLU A 148 -14.93 -3.47 -1.98
CA GLU A 148 -15.93 -2.53 -2.49
C GLU A 148 -16.89 -2.12 -1.37
N TYR A 149 -17.25 -0.83 -1.35
CA TYR A 149 -18.21 -0.27 -0.41
C TYR A 149 -19.36 0.36 -1.21
N SER A 150 -20.57 -0.18 -1.05
CA SER A 150 -21.74 0.22 -1.82
C SER A 150 -22.96 0.47 -0.93
N ASP A 151 -23.94 1.25 -1.37
CA ASP A 151 -25.25 1.31 -0.69
C ASP A 151 -26.17 0.21 -1.23
N PRO A 152 -26.52 -0.82 -0.44
CA PRO A 152 -27.42 -1.88 -0.90
C PRO A 152 -28.86 -1.38 -1.15
N ARG A 153 -29.18 -0.15 -0.73
CA ARG A 153 -30.50 0.48 -0.89
C ARG A 153 -30.55 1.45 -2.07
N ALA A 154 -29.42 1.74 -2.70
CA ALA A 154 -29.38 2.66 -3.81
C ALA A 154 -30.15 2.08 -5.01
N ASP A 155 -31.31 2.65 -5.27
CA ASP A 155 -32.08 2.40 -6.49
C ASP A 155 -31.55 3.33 -7.60
N ARG A 156 -30.34 3.04 -8.09
CA ARG A 156 -29.67 3.82 -9.14
C ARG A 156 -29.60 3.04 -10.45
N GLY A 157 -30.71 2.43 -10.90
CA GLY A 157 -30.75 1.75 -12.20
C GLY A 157 -29.62 0.71 -12.35
N ALA A 158 -28.77 0.86 -13.38
CA ALA A 158 -27.65 -0.05 -13.68
C ALA A 158 -26.40 0.12 -12.77
N GLU A 159 -26.39 1.08 -11.82
CA GLU A 159 -25.26 1.35 -10.93
C GLU A 159 -25.55 0.84 -9.52
N ARG A 160 -24.58 0.15 -8.89
CA ARG A 160 -24.71 -0.47 -7.56
C ARG A 160 -24.57 0.53 -6.41
N GLY A 161 -24.51 1.83 -6.69
CA GLY A 161 -24.21 2.84 -5.67
C GLY A 161 -22.85 2.58 -5.03
N LEU A 162 -21.80 2.36 -5.85
CA LEU A 162 -20.43 2.16 -5.39
C LEU A 162 -19.81 3.49 -4.92
N TYR A 163 -19.31 3.53 -3.69
CA TYR A 163 -18.79 4.74 -3.04
C TYR A 163 -17.30 4.69 -2.71
N ALA A 164 -16.73 3.50 -2.54
CA ALA A 164 -15.29 3.35 -2.34
C ALA A 164 -14.81 1.98 -2.79
N VAL A 165 -13.54 1.91 -3.19
CA VAL A 165 -12.87 0.69 -3.60
C VAL A 165 -11.43 0.70 -3.08
N CYS A 166 -10.98 -0.43 -2.54
CA CYS A 166 -9.59 -0.64 -2.12
C CYS A 166 -9.00 -1.87 -2.81
N LEU A 167 -7.92 -1.68 -3.57
CA LEU A 167 -7.08 -2.77 -4.06
C LEU A 167 -6.14 -3.19 -2.93
N THR A 168 -6.29 -4.43 -2.46
CA THR A 168 -5.67 -4.91 -1.22
C THR A 168 -4.95 -6.23 -1.44
N ASP A 169 -3.65 -6.27 -1.12
CA ASP A 169 -2.92 -7.52 -1.05
C ASP A 169 -3.13 -8.15 0.33
N ILE A 170 -3.30 -9.46 0.37
CA ILE A 170 -3.41 -10.23 1.60
C ILE A 170 -2.07 -10.91 1.85
N LEU A 171 -1.25 -10.28 2.68
CA LEU A 171 0.05 -10.79 3.12
C LEU A 171 -0.10 -11.89 4.17
N ASP A 172 1.00 -12.54 4.53
CA ASP A 172 1.03 -13.51 5.64
C ASP A 172 0.85 -12.88 7.03
N ASP A 173 1.18 -11.59 7.20
CA ASP A 173 1.08 -10.86 8.47
C ASP A 173 0.15 -9.64 8.43
N GLY A 174 -0.57 -9.41 7.34
CA GLY A 174 -1.37 -8.20 7.22
C GLY A 174 -2.12 -8.00 5.92
N LEU A 175 -2.87 -6.90 5.89
CA LEU A 175 -3.48 -6.37 4.67
C LEU A 175 -2.65 -5.20 4.17
N SER A 176 -2.26 -5.20 2.90
CA SER A 176 -1.57 -4.07 2.28
C SER A 176 -2.52 -3.31 1.37
N MET A 177 -2.85 -2.08 1.75
CA MET A 177 -3.66 -1.18 0.93
C MET A 177 -2.80 -0.65 -0.21
N VAL A 178 -2.85 -1.31 -1.36
CA VAL A 178 -2.06 -0.96 -2.55
C VAL A 178 -2.54 0.37 -3.11
N TYR A 179 -3.85 0.46 -3.35
CA TYR A 179 -4.50 1.65 -3.87
C TYR A 179 -5.94 1.76 -3.35
N SER A 180 -6.43 2.98 -3.20
CA SER A 180 -7.81 3.22 -2.79
C SER A 180 -8.36 4.50 -3.42
N PHE A 181 -9.62 4.44 -3.85
CA PHE A 181 -10.35 5.58 -4.39
C PHE A 181 -11.79 5.55 -3.87
N PHE A 182 -12.41 6.72 -3.77
CA PHE A 182 -13.72 6.89 -3.18
C PHE A 182 -14.42 8.13 -3.72
N ASP A 183 -15.72 8.21 -3.50
CA ASP A 183 -16.56 9.32 -3.93
C ASP A 183 -16.13 10.62 -3.21
N PRO A 184 -15.57 11.61 -3.93
CA PRO A 184 -15.10 12.85 -3.33
C PRO A 184 -16.25 13.75 -2.85
N ASP A 185 -17.47 13.60 -3.38
CA ASP A 185 -18.61 14.47 -3.06
C ASP A 185 -19.15 14.18 -1.65
N LEU A 186 -18.83 13.02 -1.08
CA LEU A 186 -19.17 12.63 0.28
C LEU A 186 -18.11 13.06 1.31
N GLU A 187 -17.66 14.31 1.27
CA GLU A 187 -16.64 14.82 2.21
C GLU A 187 -17.02 14.60 3.69
N ARG A 188 -18.30 14.84 4.02
CA ARG A 188 -18.83 14.64 5.38
C ARG A 188 -18.80 13.18 5.82
N ALA A 189 -18.83 12.23 4.89
CA ALA A 189 -18.70 10.81 5.19
C ALA A 189 -17.28 10.45 5.64
N SER A 190 -16.26 11.20 5.18
CA SER A 190 -14.85 10.92 5.46
C SER A 190 -14.45 9.51 5.02
N LEU A 191 -14.83 9.13 3.79
CA LEU A 191 -14.65 7.79 3.25
C LEU A 191 -13.19 7.32 3.31
N GLY A 192 -12.21 8.20 3.03
CA GLY A 192 -10.79 7.86 3.16
C GLY A 192 -10.36 7.43 4.58
N THR A 193 -10.97 7.99 5.63
CA THR A 193 -10.74 7.50 7.00
C THR A 193 -11.52 6.22 7.27
N TYR A 194 -12.77 6.15 6.80
CA TYR A 194 -13.63 4.99 6.98
C TYR A 194 -13.02 3.70 6.42
N ILE A 195 -12.54 3.71 5.17
CA ILE A 195 -11.96 2.52 4.54
C ILE A 195 -10.74 1.99 5.30
N ILE A 196 -9.93 2.86 5.92
CA ILE A 196 -8.80 2.42 6.75
C ILE A 196 -9.30 1.78 8.04
N LEU A 197 -10.28 2.40 8.72
CA LEU A 197 -10.88 1.83 9.92
C LEU A 197 -11.53 0.47 9.65
N ASP A 198 -12.17 0.34 8.50
CA ASP A 198 -12.76 -0.91 8.06
C ASP A 198 -11.69 -1.96 7.73
N HIS A 199 -10.59 -1.61 7.07
CA HIS A 199 -9.47 -2.54 6.85
C HIS A 199 -8.84 -3.04 8.16
N ILE A 200 -8.84 -2.22 9.21
CA ILE A 200 -8.44 -2.68 10.55
C ILE A 200 -9.45 -3.70 11.10
N ALA A 201 -10.75 -3.51 10.85
CA ALA A 201 -11.77 -4.49 11.22
C ALA A 201 -11.63 -5.80 10.41
N ILE A 202 -11.39 -5.72 9.10
CA ILE A 202 -11.12 -6.91 8.26
C ILE A 202 -9.87 -7.63 8.76
N ALA A 203 -8.79 -6.93 9.06
CA ALA A 203 -7.58 -7.54 9.60
C ALA A 203 -7.85 -8.25 10.94
N ARG A 204 -8.72 -7.72 11.81
CA ARG A 204 -9.16 -8.41 13.03
C ARG A 204 -9.96 -9.67 12.73
N GLU A 205 -10.90 -9.60 11.78
CA GLU A 205 -11.71 -10.74 11.35
C GLU A 205 -10.85 -11.88 10.78
N LEU A 206 -9.72 -11.53 10.15
CA LEU A 206 -8.74 -12.48 9.59
C LEU A 206 -7.59 -12.83 10.55
N GLU A 207 -7.61 -12.35 11.78
CA GLU A 207 -6.54 -12.53 12.78
C GLU A 207 -5.14 -12.06 12.31
N LEU A 208 -5.11 -11.06 11.43
CA LEU A 208 -3.89 -10.46 10.90
C LEU A 208 -3.42 -9.29 11.77
N PRO A 209 -2.14 -9.24 12.19
CA PRO A 209 -1.66 -8.24 13.13
C PRO A 209 -1.46 -6.85 12.51
N TYR A 210 -1.37 -6.71 11.18
CA TYR A 210 -1.02 -5.44 10.55
C TYR A 210 -1.93 -5.01 9.40
N VAL A 211 -2.07 -3.68 9.25
CA VAL A 211 -2.58 -3.04 8.03
C VAL A 211 -1.52 -2.09 7.48
N TYR A 212 -0.93 -2.38 6.33
CA TYR A 212 0.08 -1.56 5.67
C TYR A 212 -0.59 -0.42 4.89
N LEU A 213 -0.24 0.82 5.24
CA LEU A 213 -0.78 2.06 4.66
C LEU A 213 0.15 2.70 3.62
N GLY A 214 1.27 2.05 3.35
CA GLY A 214 2.32 2.60 2.51
C GLY A 214 3.13 3.68 3.17
N TYR A 215 3.62 4.66 2.40
CA TYR A 215 4.56 5.63 2.96
C TYR A 215 3.86 6.71 3.77
N TRP A 216 4.34 6.94 4.99
CA TRP A 216 4.20 8.20 5.69
C TRP A 216 5.43 9.05 5.39
N VAL A 217 5.21 10.34 5.09
CA VAL A 217 6.27 11.26 4.68
C VAL A 217 6.17 12.52 5.54
N PRO A 218 7.10 12.75 6.49
CA PRO A 218 7.16 13.97 7.29
C PRO A 218 7.22 15.21 6.40
N GLY A 219 6.38 16.19 6.68
CA GLY A 219 6.28 17.43 5.89
C GLY A 219 5.37 17.34 4.65
N SER A 220 4.82 16.16 4.31
CA SER A 220 3.85 16.04 3.23
C SER A 220 2.42 16.08 3.77
N GLN A 221 1.69 17.16 3.47
CA GLN A 221 0.28 17.30 3.88
C GLN A 221 -0.61 16.15 3.40
N LYS A 222 -0.32 15.61 2.20
CA LYS A 222 -1.05 14.48 1.61
C LYS A 222 -0.89 13.18 2.42
N MET A 223 0.24 13.00 3.10
CA MET A 223 0.58 11.78 3.82
C MET A 223 0.43 11.90 5.34
N ASP A 224 0.25 13.11 5.86
CA ASP A 224 0.18 13.39 7.30
C ASP A 224 -0.97 12.66 8.02
N TYR A 225 -2.08 12.38 7.33
CA TYR A 225 -3.23 11.74 7.97
C TYR A 225 -2.91 10.36 8.58
N LYS A 226 -1.89 9.64 8.08
CA LYS A 226 -1.56 8.28 8.54
C LYS A 226 -1.09 8.27 10.00
N SER A 227 -0.40 9.31 10.45
CA SER A 227 0.06 9.42 11.85
C SER A 227 -1.08 9.61 12.86
N LYS A 228 -2.30 9.89 12.39
CA LYS A 228 -3.49 10.15 13.23
C LYS A 228 -4.20 8.86 13.67
N PHE A 229 -3.74 7.70 13.23
CA PHE A 229 -4.24 6.41 13.68
C PHE A 229 -3.40 5.92 14.86
N ALA A 230 -4.05 5.37 15.89
CA ALA A 230 -3.34 4.72 17.00
C ALA A 230 -2.61 3.47 16.50
N GLY A 231 -1.52 3.08 17.17
CA GLY A 231 -0.78 1.85 16.81
C GLY A 231 0.02 1.94 15.52
N VAL A 232 0.22 3.13 14.93
CA VAL A 232 1.05 3.28 13.74
C VAL A 232 2.52 2.99 14.06
N GLU A 233 3.10 2.10 13.27
CA GLU A 233 4.52 1.82 13.21
C GLU A 233 5.10 2.30 11.88
N VAL A 234 6.37 2.70 11.91
CA VAL A 234 7.12 3.05 10.70
C VAL A 234 8.37 2.20 10.58
N TYR A 235 8.73 1.84 9.35
CA TYR A 235 9.97 1.16 9.03
C TYR A 235 11.09 2.20 8.88
N HIS A 236 11.99 2.23 9.85
CA HIS A 236 13.10 3.17 9.89
C HIS A 236 14.37 2.49 10.38
N ARG A 237 15.49 2.69 9.67
CA ARG A 237 16.81 2.08 9.98
C ARG A 237 16.72 0.55 10.14
N GLY A 238 16.03 -0.12 9.23
CA GLY A 238 15.97 -1.58 9.18
C GLY A 238 15.05 -2.25 10.19
N ARG A 239 14.22 -1.48 10.92
CA ARG A 239 13.28 -2.01 11.91
C ARG A 239 11.94 -1.29 11.88
N TRP A 240 10.89 -2.03 12.22
CA TRP A 240 9.60 -1.45 12.60
C TRP A 240 9.66 -0.94 14.03
N ALA A 241 9.12 0.26 14.26
CA ALA A 241 8.95 0.83 15.59
C ALA A 241 7.69 1.71 15.62
N PRO A 242 7.04 1.87 16.78
CA PRO A 242 5.98 2.87 16.94
C PRO A 242 6.45 4.23 16.45
N ILE A 243 5.57 4.97 15.76
CA ILE A 243 5.90 6.28 15.20
C ILE A 243 6.33 7.28 16.28
N GLY A 244 5.81 7.18 17.51
CA GLY A 244 6.20 8.09 18.59
C GLY A 244 5.90 9.56 18.26
N ASP A 245 6.80 10.47 18.63
CA ASP A 245 6.66 11.89 18.31
C ASP A 245 6.99 12.17 16.84
N THR A 246 5.98 12.53 16.05
CA THR A 246 6.15 12.85 14.63
C THR A 246 7.11 14.03 14.37
N ALA A 247 7.26 14.95 15.33
CA ALA A 247 8.18 16.08 15.21
C ALA A 247 9.65 15.66 15.24
N SER A 248 9.95 14.46 15.73
CA SER A 248 11.31 13.90 15.75
C SER A 248 11.80 13.43 14.37
N TYR A 249 10.91 13.31 13.38
CA TYR A 249 11.30 12.96 12.01
C TYR A 249 11.53 14.22 11.18
N HIS A 250 12.78 14.40 10.76
CA HIS A 250 13.17 15.51 9.89
C HIS A 250 13.23 15.08 8.41
N SER A 251 12.76 15.95 7.53
CA SER A 251 12.88 15.83 6.06
C SER A 251 14.11 16.56 5.49
N ALA A 252 15.06 16.92 6.37
CA ALA A 252 16.29 17.59 6.00
C ALA A 252 17.16 16.67 5.13
N THR A 253 17.71 17.21 4.05
CA THR A 253 18.59 16.48 3.16
C THR A 253 20.01 16.49 3.72
N HIS A 254 20.63 15.32 3.83
CA HIS A 254 22.03 15.23 4.24
C HIS A 254 22.70 14.02 3.56
N PRO A 255 23.91 14.15 2.99
CA PRO A 255 24.56 13.03 2.29
C PRO A 255 24.79 11.79 3.16
N LEU A 256 25.05 11.99 4.46
CA LEU A 256 25.19 10.90 5.44
C LEU A 256 23.84 10.38 5.99
N SER A 257 22.71 10.90 5.52
CA SER A 257 21.39 10.42 5.96
C SER A 257 20.93 9.15 5.25
N VAL A 258 21.69 8.70 4.24
CA VAL A 258 21.35 7.55 3.39
C VAL A 258 22.59 6.68 3.18
N ASP A 259 22.44 5.38 3.45
CA ASP A 259 23.48 4.39 3.16
C ASP A 259 23.65 4.22 1.64
N PRO A 260 24.85 3.87 1.13
CA PRO A 260 25.05 3.55 -0.28
C PRO A 260 24.09 2.47 -0.79
N ILE A 261 23.66 2.56 -2.06
CA ILE A 261 22.70 1.59 -2.65
C ILE A 261 23.20 0.14 -2.51
N ALA A 262 24.49 -0.11 -2.72
CA ALA A 262 25.06 -1.44 -2.60
C ALA A 262 24.86 -2.02 -1.19
N GLU A 263 25.04 -1.21 -0.15
CA GLU A 263 24.82 -1.60 1.23
C GLU A 263 23.34 -1.80 1.54
N GLN A 264 22.48 -0.92 1.01
CA GLN A 264 21.03 -1.06 1.13
C GLN A 264 20.51 -2.37 0.53
N VAL A 265 21.07 -2.80 -0.62
CA VAL A 265 20.73 -4.06 -1.29
C VAL A 265 21.30 -5.25 -0.52
N ALA A 266 22.55 -5.17 -0.05
CA ALA A 266 23.20 -6.25 0.71
C ALA A 266 22.47 -6.59 2.02
N ARG A 267 21.73 -5.64 2.61
CA ARG A 267 20.92 -5.84 3.82
C ARG A 267 19.53 -6.43 3.55
N ILE A 268 19.12 -6.57 2.29
CA ILE A 268 17.80 -7.15 1.95
C ILE A 268 17.86 -8.66 2.21
N ARG A 269 16.93 -9.13 3.03
CA ARG A 269 16.68 -10.56 3.21
C ARG A 269 15.75 -11.02 2.12
N LEU A 270 16.12 -12.07 1.40
CA LEU A 270 15.27 -12.73 0.41
C LEU A 270 14.60 -13.95 1.05
N PRO A 271 13.47 -14.43 0.52
CA PRO A 271 12.88 -15.68 0.96
C PRO A 271 13.91 -16.80 0.81
N ASP A 272 14.02 -17.69 1.81
CA ASP A 272 14.91 -18.85 1.70
C ASP A 272 14.52 -19.67 0.47
N GLY A 273 15.46 -19.91 -0.44
CA GLY A 273 15.26 -20.80 -1.57
C GLY A 273 14.94 -22.19 -1.04
N GLY A 274 13.69 -22.62 -1.15
CA GLY A 274 13.27 -23.92 -0.66
C GLY A 274 14.02 -25.01 -1.40
N THR A 275 15.04 -25.59 -0.78
CA THR A 275 15.49 -26.93 -1.14
C THR A 275 14.49 -27.88 -0.50
N GLY A 276 13.66 -28.52 -1.33
CA GLY A 276 12.83 -29.62 -0.88
C GLY A 276 13.72 -30.64 -0.15
N SER A 277 13.31 -31.01 1.05
CA SER A 277 13.96 -32.06 1.83
C SER A 277 14.07 -33.32 0.98
N ALA A 278 15.27 -33.63 0.50
CA ALA A 278 15.60 -34.97 0.06
C ALA A 278 15.56 -35.84 1.32
N SER A 279 14.43 -36.51 1.55
CA SER A 279 14.34 -37.63 2.47
C SER A 279 15.28 -38.71 1.94
N GLY A 280 16.50 -38.75 2.49
CA GLY A 280 17.39 -39.89 2.37
C GLY A 280 16.76 -41.06 3.11
N GLY A 281 16.05 -41.91 2.38
CA GLY A 281 15.73 -43.27 2.81
C GLY A 281 16.90 -44.18 2.43
N GLY A 282 17.67 -44.58 3.44
CA GLY A 282 18.48 -45.80 3.39
C GLY A 282 17.64 -47.04 3.62
#